data_AF-A0A7X3NQN9-F1
#
_entry.id   AF-A0A7X3NQN9-F1
#
_cell.length_a   1.000
_cell.length_b   1.000
_cell.length_c   1.000
_cell.angle_alpha   90.00
_cell.angle_beta   90.00
_cell.angle_gamma   90.00
#
_symmetry.space_group_name_H-M   'P 1'
#
loop_
_entity.id
_entity.type
_entity.pdbx_description
1 polymer ?
#
loop_
_entity_poly.entity_id
_entity_poly.type
_entity_poly.pdbx_seq_one_letter_code
_entity_poly.pdbx_strand_id
1 'polypeptide(L)'
;MEHPKLYCVADWPEHRPILDNIDDGLLDYDAFAEEHNQEYLLPSISSNDEKIRQGADGTLWVERVGYEPLIDMYIRINEPEKLRADHQGYLRTARVGLKDKYPGANWVGHWWYVHNLKNFVNLTRITESTDDRILLIIGAGHVYLIQQFLEDSGDYIVESPLEYLSPAATN
;
A
#
# COMPACT_ATOMS: atom_id res chain seq x y z
N MET A 1 20.59 -18.50 9.67
CA MET A 1 20.62 -17.03 9.63
C MET A 1 19.63 -16.55 10.66
N GLU A 2 20.12 -16.22 11.85
CA GLU A 2 19.28 -15.59 12.87
C GLU A 2 19.28 -14.09 12.57
N HIS A 3 18.12 -13.51 12.28
CA HIS A 3 18.01 -12.06 12.18
C HIS A 3 17.95 -11.51 13.61
N PRO A 4 18.95 -10.74 14.07
CA PRO A 4 19.12 -10.43 15.49
C PRO A 4 18.02 -9.51 16.06
N LYS A 5 17.26 -8.82 15.20
CA LYS A 5 16.23 -7.85 15.59
C LYS A 5 15.03 -7.92 14.63
N LEU A 6 13.81 -7.83 15.17
CA LEU A 6 12.53 -7.77 14.45
C LEU A 6 11.73 -6.57 14.96
N TYR A 7 11.23 -5.76 14.04
CA TYR A 7 10.50 -4.52 14.35
C TYR A 7 9.18 -4.45 13.61
N CYS A 8 8.17 -3.85 14.24
CA CYS A 8 6.95 -3.41 13.56
C CYS A 8 7.09 -1.91 13.25
N VAL A 9 7.06 -1.55 11.96
CA VAL A 9 7.18 -0.14 11.51
C VAL A 9 5.84 0.45 11.05
N ALA A 10 4.79 -0.36 10.99
CA ALA A 10 3.48 0.06 10.51
C ALA A 10 2.78 1.02 11.51
N ASP A 11 2.40 2.21 11.03
CA ASP A 11 1.57 3.19 11.72
C ASP A 11 0.09 2.77 11.68
N TRP A 12 -0.28 1.85 12.56
CA TRP A 12 -1.67 1.44 12.73
C TRP A 12 -2.23 1.83 14.11
N PRO A 13 -2.33 3.14 14.40
CA PRO A 13 -2.82 3.57 15.70
C PRO A 13 -4.33 3.33 15.81
N GLU A 14 -4.80 2.95 17.00
CA GLU A 14 -6.23 2.86 17.31
C GLU A 14 -6.96 4.21 17.15
N HIS A 15 -6.22 5.31 17.24
CA HIS A 15 -6.74 6.67 17.17
C HIS A 15 -5.73 7.63 16.52
N ARG A 16 -6.18 8.51 15.63
CA ARG A 16 -5.34 9.53 14.98
C ARG A 16 -5.81 10.92 15.38
N PRO A 17 -5.19 11.55 16.41
CA PRO A 17 -5.61 12.86 16.92
C PRO A 17 -5.71 13.97 15.87
N ILE A 18 -4.92 13.87 14.80
CA ILE A 18 -4.95 14.86 13.71
C ILE A 18 -6.25 14.81 12.89
N LEU A 19 -7.00 13.71 12.98
CA LEU A 19 -8.27 13.51 12.27
C LEU A 19 -9.48 13.82 13.15
N ASP A 20 -9.33 13.97 14.47
CA ASP A 20 -10.42 14.27 15.41
C ASP A 20 -11.22 15.52 15.03
N ASN A 21 -10.58 16.45 14.31
CA ASN A 21 -11.17 17.72 13.89
C ASN A 21 -11.48 17.75 12.38
N ILE A 22 -11.36 16.62 11.69
CA ILE A 22 -11.77 16.48 10.30
C ILE A 22 -13.14 15.82 10.31
N ASP A 23 -14.10 16.46 9.64
CA ASP A 23 -15.41 15.84 9.41
C ASP A 23 -15.20 14.55 8.60
N ASP A 24 -15.61 13.41 9.15
CA ASP A 24 -15.46 12.09 8.50
C ASP A 24 -16.10 12.06 7.10
N GLY A 25 -17.17 12.84 6.88
CA GLY A 25 -17.80 12.98 5.56
C GLY A 25 -16.90 13.66 4.52
N LEU A 26 -15.84 14.36 4.94
CA LEU A 26 -14.81 14.92 4.05
C LEU A 26 -13.78 13.88 3.63
N LEU A 27 -13.77 12.68 4.22
CA LEU A 27 -12.89 11.57 3.88
C LEU A 27 -13.64 10.38 3.27
N ASP A 28 -14.98 10.34 3.40
CA ASP A 28 -15.83 9.28 2.84
C ASP A 28 -16.01 9.42 1.33
N TYR A 29 -14.95 9.08 0.60
CA TYR A 29 -14.95 9.12 -0.85
C TYR A 29 -15.82 8.01 -1.47
N ASP A 30 -16.08 6.91 -0.75
CA ASP A 30 -16.90 5.81 -1.25
C ASP A 30 -18.37 6.24 -1.32
N ALA A 31 -18.92 6.78 -0.22
CA ALA A 31 -20.29 7.30 -0.20
C ALA A 31 -20.46 8.49 -1.16
N PHE A 32 -19.46 9.38 -1.23
CA PHE A 32 -19.48 10.49 -2.19
C PHE A 32 -19.49 10.01 -3.64
N ALA A 33 -18.74 8.95 -3.94
CA ALA A 33 -18.70 8.39 -5.29
C ALA A 33 -20.06 7.78 -5.67
N GLU A 34 -20.72 7.07 -4.76
CA GLU A 34 -22.08 6.54 -4.98
C GLU A 34 -23.10 7.67 -5.21
N GLU A 35 -23.14 8.69 -4.34
CA GLU A 35 -24.08 9.81 -4.46
C GLU A 35 -23.94 10.57 -5.79
N HIS A 36 -22.70 10.68 -6.29
CA HIS A 36 -22.36 11.50 -7.45
C HIS A 36 -22.07 10.71 -8.74
N ASN A 37 -22.39 9.40 -8.78
CA ASN A 37 -22.15 8.51 -9.94
C ASN A 37 -20.67 8.50 -10.39
N GLN A 38 -19.74 8.43 -9.43
CA GLN A 38 -18.29 8.43 -9.63
C GLN A 38 -17.63 7.10 -9.26
N GLU A 39 -18.39 6.01 -9.09
CA GLU A 39 -17.91 4.69 -8.69
C GLU A 39 -16.89 4.12 -9.68
N TYR A 40 -16.92 4.58 -10.93
CA TYR A 40 -15.89 4.28 -11.93
C TYR A 40 -14.50 4.80 -11.54
N LEU A 41 -14.35 5.64 -10.52
CA LEU A 41 -13.05 6.08 -9.99
C LEU A 41 -12.55 5.18 -8.85
N LEU A 42 -13.40 4.32 -8.29
CA LEU A 42 -13.04 3.43 -7.20
C LEU A 42 -12.24 2.22 -7.70
N PRO A 43 -11.45 1.58 -6.83
CA PRO A 43 -10.74 0.35 -7.18
C PRO A 43 -11.76 -0.74 -7.56
N SER A 44 -11.53 -1.43 -8.68
CA SER A 44 -12.32 -2.62 -9.00
C SER A 44 -11.79 -3.79 -8.18
N ILE A 45 -12.65 -4.39 -7.35
CA ILE A 45 -12.32 -5.55 -6.52
C ILE A 45 -12.20 -6.83 -7.38
N SER A 46 -12.63 -6.81 -8.65
CA SER A 46 -12.66 -8.01 -9.49
C SER A 46 -11.63 -7.95 -10.61
N SER A 47 -10.53 -8.69 -10.46
CA SER A 47 -9.85 -9.26 -11.63
C SER A 47 -10.55 -10.56 -12.06
N ASN A 48 -10.36 -10.97 -13.32
CA ASN A 48 -10.95 -12.22 -13.85
C ASN A 48 -10.51 -13.48 -13.07
N ASP A 49 -9.46 -13.37 -12.27
CA ASP A 49 -8.84 -14.47 -11.52
C ASP A 49 -9.18 -14.44 -10.03
N GLU A 50 -10.19 -13.65 -9.63
CA GLU A 50 -10.57 -13.44 -8.23
C GLU A 50 -12.07 -13.67 -8.04
N LYS A 51 -12.42 -14.56 -7.11
CA LYS A 51 -13.79 -14.80 -6.65
C LYS A 51 -13.99 -14.15 -5.30
N ILE A 52 -14.94 -13.23 -5.24
CA ILE A 52 -15.39 -12.70 -3.95
C ILE A 52 -16.27 -13.76 -3.28
N ARG A 53 -15.91 -14.14 -2.06
CA ARG A 53 -16.67 -15.02 -1.18
C ARG A 53 -17.15 -14.21 0.01
N GLN A 54 -18.40 -14.39 0.39
CA GLN A 54 -18.92 -13.83 1.63
C GLN A 54 -18.89 -14.91 2.72
N GLY A 55 -18.20 -14.62 3.81
CA GLY A 55 -18.22 -15.43 5.03
C GLY A 55 -19.58 -15.36 5.72
N ALA A 56 -19.85 -16.32 6.60
CA ALA A 56 -21.10 -16.39 7.35
C ALA A 56 -21.31 -15.19 8.30
N ASP A 57 -20.25 -14.46 8.61
CA ASP A 57 -20.20 -13.22 9.40
C ASP A 57 -20.37 -11.94 8.55
N GLY A 58 -20.54 -12.08 7.23
CA GLY A 58 -20.60 -10.95 6.29
C GLY A 58 -19.24 -10.50 5.75
N THR A 59 -18.13 -11.06 6.23
CA THR A 59 -16.77 -10.69 5.76
C THR A 59 -16.57 -11.10 4.31
N LEU A 60 -16.12 -10.17 3.46
CA LEU A 60 -15.78 -10.46 2.07
C LEU A 60 -14.32 -10.93 1.98
N TRP A 61 -14.11 -12.09 1.38
CA TRP A 61 -12.79 -12.67 1.10
C TRP A 61 -12.58 -12.77 -0.40
N VAL A 62 -11.39 -12.40 -0.86
CA VAL A 62 -10.97 -12.62 -2.24
C VAL A 62 -10.28 -13.98 -2.31
N GLU A 63 -10.92 -14.93 -2.99
CA GLU A 63 -10.35 -16.24 -3.31
C GLU A 63 -9.77 -16.17 -4.72
N ARG A 64 -8.46 -16.39 -4.87
CA ARG A 64 -7.89 -16.50 -6.22
C ARG A 64 -8.31 -17.79 -6.91
N VAL A 65 -8.68 -17.66 -8.17
CA VAL A 65 -9.04 -18.73 -9.07
C VAL A 65 -7.75 -19.27 -9.68
N GLY A 66 -7.30 -20.41 -9.18
CA GLY A 66 -6.12 -21.10 -9.69
C GLY A 66 -4.97 -21.15 -8.70
N TYR A 67 -3.94 -21.91 -9.06
CA TYR A 67 -2.74 -22.08 -8.26
C TYR A 67 -1.63 -21.17 -8.81
N GLU A 68 -1.06 -20.32 -7.96
CA GLU A 68 0.17 -19.57 -8.23
C GLU A 68 1.17 -19.93 -7.13
N PRO A 69 2.40 -20.41 -7.45
CA PRO A 69 3.46 -20.57 -6.48
C PRO A 69 3.72 -19.27 -5.72
N LEU A 70 4.03 -19.38 -4.43
CA LEU A 70 4.26 -18.21 -3.58
C LEU A 70 5.40 -17.33 -4.11
N ILE A 71 6.44 -17.95 -4.69
CA ILE A 71 7.56 -17.24 -5.29
C ILE A 71 7.14 -16.44 -6.53
N ASP A 72 6.30 -17.02 -7.39
CA ASP A 72 5.77 -16.35 -8.59
C ASP A 72 4.85 -15.19 -8.20
N MET A 73 4.06 -15.36 -7.14
CA MET A 73 3.26 -14.29 -6.56
C MET A 73 4.15 -13.13 -6.09
N TYR A 74 5.22 -13.40 -5.33
CA TYR A 74 6.13 -12.37 -4.87
C TYR A 74 6.86 -11.68 -6.01
N ILE A 75 7.30 -12.41 -7.04
CA ILE A 75 7.87 -11.81 -8.25
C ILE A 75 6.85 -10.85 -8.87
N ARG A 76 5.64 -11.34 -9.19
CA ARG A 76 4.60 -10.56 -9.86
C ARG A 76 4.20 -9.28 -9.11
N ILE A 77 4.07 -9.33 -7.78
CA ILE A 77 3.64 -8.14 -7.01
C ILE A 77 4.77 -7.14 -6.77
N ASN A 78 6.03 -7.53 -6.96
CA ASN A 78 7.19 -6.64 -6.82
C ASN A 78 7.68 -6.08 -8.17
N GLU A 79 7.06 -6.46 -9.30
CA GLU A 79 7.37 -5.86 -10.60
C GLU A 79 7.12 -4.34 -10.61
N PRO A 80 8.05 -3.51 -11.13
CA PRO A 80 7.90 -2.05 -11.14
C PRO A 80 6.60 -1.57 -11.80
N GLU A 81 6.16 -2.23 -12.86
CA GLU A 81 4.90 -1.95 -13.54
C GLU A 81 3.71 -2.24 -12.62
N LYS A 82 3.77 -3.33 -11.84
CA LYS A 82 2.70 -3.69 -10.92
C LYS A 82 2.63 -2.71 -9.75
N LEU A 83 3.77 -2.36 -9.16
CA LEU A 83 3.85 -1.34 -8.10
C LEU A 83 3.31 0.02 -8.57
N ARG A 84 3.68 0.43 -9.78
CA ARG A 84 3.18 1.67 -10.39
C ARG A 84 1.67 1.60 -10.64
N ALA A 85 1.17 0.50 -11.18
CA ALA A 85 -0.26 0.31 -11.43
C ALA A 85 -1.07 0.33 -10.12
N ASP A 86 -0.53 -0.25 -9.06
CA ASP A 86 -1.15 -0.23 -7.73
C ASP A 86 -1.25 1.21 -7.19
N HIS A 87 -0.15 1.98 -7.27
CA HIS A 87 -0.15 3.39 -6.89
C HIS A 87 -1.14 4.24 -7.73
N GLN A 88 -1.22 3.99 -9.04
CA GLN A 88 -2.17 4.65 -9.93
C GLN A 88 -3.63 4.41 -9.52
N GLY A 89 -3.94 3.28 -8.87
CA GLY A 89 -5.25 3.02 -8.28
C GLY A 89 -5.62 4.07 -7.24
N TYR A 90 -4.73 4.37 -6.30
CA TYR A 90 -4.95 5.41 -5.29
C TYR A 90 -5.06 6.81 -5.91
N LEU A 91 -4.25 7.12 -6.93
CA LEU A 91 -4.36 8.40 -7.65
C LEU A 91 -5.67 8.51 -8.45
N ARG A 92 -6.25 7.40 -8.91
CA ARG A 92 -7.58 7.38 -9.51
C ARG A 92 -8.64 7.70 -8.47
N THR A 93 -8.59 7.08 -7.30
CA THR A 93 -9.48 7.37 -6.16
C THR A 93 -9.38 8.83 -5.72
N ALA A 94 -8.19 9.42 -5.73
CA ALA A 94 -7.99 10.83 -5.39
C ALA A 94 -8.82 11.81 -6.25
N ARG A 95 -9.30 11.38 -7.42
CA ARG A 95 -10.11 12.20 -8.34
C ARG A 95 -11.58 12.27 -7.93
N VAL A 96 -12.03 11.49 -6.96
CA VAL A 96 -13.41 11.57 -6.44
C VAL A 96 -13.63 12.94 -5.80
N GLY A 97 -14.60 13.66 -6.32
CA GLY A 97 -14.88 15.04 -5.92
C GLY A 97 -15.78 15.78 -6.90
N LEU A 98 -16.35 16.89 -6.43
CA LEU A 98 -17.20 17.78 -7.23
C LEU A 98 -17.09 19.21 -6.71
N LYS A 99 -16.79 20.15 -7.61
CA LYS A 99 -16.59 21.58 -7.28
C LYS A 99 -15.48 21.76 -6.24
N ASP A 100 -15.85 22.21 -5.04
CA ASP A 100 -14.99 22.50 -3.89
C ASP A 100 -14.87 21.33 -2.90
N LYS A 101 -15.51 20.19 -3.19
CA LYS A 101 -15.44 18.97 -2.38
C LYS A 101 -14.45 17.98 -3.02
N TYR A 102 -13.48 17.52 -2.22
CA TYR A 102 -12.39 16.64 -2.66
C TYR A 102 -12.18 15.41 -1.75
N PRO A 103 -13.22 14.62 -1.42
CA PRO A 103 -13.09 13.57 -0.43
C PRO A 103 -12.06 12.49 -0.82
N GLY A 104 -11.94 12.19 -2.12
CA GLY A 104 -10.90 11.27 -2.60
C GLY A 104 -9.50 11.79 -2.30
N ALA A 105 -9.22 13.04 -2.66
CA ALA A 105 -7.91 13.65 -2.41
C ALA A 105 -7.64 13.84 -0.91
N ASN A 106 -8.66 14.18 -0.12
CA ASN A 106 -8.54 14.32 1.32
C ASN A 106 -8.17 12.98 1.97
N TRP A 107 -8.83 11.88 1.61
CA TRP A 107 -8.49 10.56 2.10
C TRP A 107 -7.08 10.13 1.67
N VAL A 108 -6.76 10.25 0.38
CA VAL A 108 -5.45 9.87 -0.15
C VAL A 108 -4.33 10.70 0.51
N GLY A 109 -4.54 12.01 0.70
CA GLY A 109 -3.56 12.89 1.32
C GLY A 109 -3.42 12.66 2.83
N HIS A 110 -4.52 12.79 3.58
CA HIS A 110 -4.50 12.82 5.04
C HIS A 110 -4.44 11.43 5.69
N TRP A 111 -4.95 10.40 5.00
CA TRP A 111 -4.88 9.04 5.51
C TRP A 111 -3.73 8.27 4.87
N TRP A 112 -3.76 8.08 3.55
CA TRP A 112 -2.87 7.16 2.84
C TRP A 112 -1.42 7.65 2.78
N TYR A 113 -1.17 8.87 2.28
CA TYR A 113 0.18 9.43 2.19
C TYR A 113 0.81 9.64 3.57
N VAL A 114 0.05 10.18 4.53
CA VAL A 114 0.51 10.36 5.91
C VAL A 114 0.87 9.02 6.56
N HIS A 115 0.08 7.97 6.35
CA HIS A 115 0.38 6.63 6.87
C HIS A 115 1.71 6.11 6.31
N ASN A 116 1.91 6.17 4.99
CA ASN A 116 3.14 5.71 4.36
C ASN A 116 4.36 6.55 4.77
N LEU A 117 4.19 7.87 4.94
CA LEU A 117 5.27 8.74 5.41
C LEU A 117 5.66 8.43 6.85
N LYS A 118 4.71 8.10 7.72
CA LYS A 118 5.00 7.67 9.09
C LYS A 118 5.66 6.29 9.12
N ASN A 119 5.28 5.36 8.25
CA ASN A 119 5.98 4.08 8.11
C ASN A 119 7.44 4.30 7.72
N PHE A 120 7.70 5.20 6.77
CA PHE A 120 9.05 5.65 6.43
C PHE A 120 9.79 6.23 7.66
N VAL A 121 9.18 7.16 8.41
CA VAL A 121 9.81 7.71 9.64
C VAL A 121 10.07 6.62 10.70
N ASN A 122 9.21 5.62 10.81
CA ASN A 122 9.43 4.50 11.73
C ASN A 122 10.58 3.61 11.27
N LEU A 123 10.72 3.40 9.97
CA LEU A 123 11.85 2.69 9.37
C LEU A 123 13.17 3.43 9.65
N THR A 124 13.20 4.76 9.56
CA THR A 124 14.43 5.53 9.85
C THR A 124 14.85 5.46 11.32
N ARG A 125 13.90 5.32 12.24
CA ARG A 125 14.18 5.18 13.69
C ARG A 125 14.88 3.87 14.07
N ILE A 126 14.76 2.84 13.23
CA ILE A 126 15.40 1.53 13.47
C ILE A 126 16.73 1.38 12.72
N THR A 127 17.08 2.34 11.86
CA THR A 127 18.40 2.38 11.20
C THR A 127 19.43 2.85 12.22
N GLU A 128 20.35 1.96 12.59
CA GLU A 128 21.37 2.21 13.62
C GLU A 128 22.74 2.54 13.01
N SER A 129 23.00 2.08 11.78
CA SER A 129 24.27 2.25 11.07
C SER A 129 24.09 2.34 9.56
N THR A 130 25.06 2.94 8.87
CA THR A 130 25.17 2.95 7.39
C THR A 130 25.47 1.56 6.81
N ASP A 131 25.92 0.62 7.64
CA ASP A 131 26.20 -0.77 7.25
C ASP A 131 24.98 -1.69 7.42
N ASP A 132 23.85 -1.17 7.92
CA ASP A 132 22.65 -1.97 8.16
C ASP A 132 22.02 -2.45 6.85
N ARG A 133 21.58 -3.71 6.84
CA ARG A 133 20.72 -4.26 5.79
C ARG A 133 19.35 -4.57 6.37
N ILE A 134 18.33 -3.88 5.88
CA ILE A 134 16.96 -4.01 6.38
C ILE A 134 16.11 -4.71 5.31
N LEU A 135 15.49 -5.82 5.68
CA LEU A 135 14.43 -6.44 4.89
C LEU A 135 13.08 -5.88 5.36
N LEU A 136 12.39 -5.14 4.48
CA LEU A 136 11.03 -4.67 4.71
C LEU A 136 10.02 -5.61 4.07
N ILE A 137 9.13 -6.20 4.87
CA ILE A 137 7.98 -6.99 4.40
C ILE A 137 6.71 -6.19 4.73
N ILE A 138 5.98 -5.74 3.71
CA ILE A 138 4.79 -4.90 3.84
C ILE A 138 3.77 -5.23 2.74
N GLY A 139 2.52 -4.80 2.93
CA GLY A 139 1.49 -4.91 1.88
C GLY A 139 1.89 -4.14 0.61
N ALA A 140 1.60 -4.72 -0.57
CA ALA A 140 2.06 -4.22 -1.86
C ALA A 140 1.71 -2.75 -2.14
N GLY A 141 0.53 -2.29 -1.71
CA GLY A 141 0.10 -0.90 -1.90
C GLY A 141 0.99 0.15 -1.24
N HIS A 142 1.72 -0.23 -0.19
CA HIS A 142 2.61 0.68 0.52
C HIS A 142 3.98 0.85 -0.15
N VAL A 143 4.39 -0.14 -0.96
CA VAL A 143 5.76 -0.26 -1.46
C VAL A 143 6.16 0.95 -2.31
N TYR A 144 5.29 1.39 -3.23
CA TYR A 144 5.62 2.51 -4.13
C TYR A 144 5.98 3.80 -3.38
N LEU A 145 5.14 4.23 -2.44
CA LEU A 145 5.38 5.47 -1.70
C LEU A 145 6.57 5.35 -0.76
N ILE A 146 6.73 4.21 -0.08
CA ILE A 146 7.87 4.02 0.82
C ILE A 146 9.18 3.98 0.05
N GLN A 147 9.24 3.30 -1.11
CA GLN A 147 10.42 3.34 -1.99
C GLN A 147 10.73 4.76 -2.43
N GLN A 148 9.72 5.50 -2.89
CA GLN A 148 9.89 6.90 -3.27
C GLN A 148 10.49 7.73 -2.13
N PHE A 149 9.95 7.62 -0.90
CA PHE A 149 10.48 8.38 0.24
C PHE A 149 11.92 7.99 0.60
N LEU A 150 12.26 6.70 0.51
CA LEU A 150 13.62 6.22 0.74
C LEU A 150 14.60 6.75 -0.32
N GLU A 151 14.24 6.67 -1.59
CA GLU A 151 15.06 7.16 -2.71
C GLU A 151 15.24 8.69 -2.64
N ASP A 152 14.14 9.42 -2.47
CA ASP A 152 14.13 10.89 -2.42
C ASP A 152 14.84 11.44 -1.16
N SER A 153 14.94 10.64 -0.08
CA SER A 153 15.70 11.04 1.12
C SER A 153 17.20 11.15 0.87
N GLY A 154 17.76 10.36 -0.06
CA GLY A 154 19.19 10.25 -0.30
C GLY A 154 19.97 9.47 0.77
N ASP A 155 19.29 8.96 1.81
CA ASP A 155 19.92 8.27 2.94
C ASP A 155 19.99 6.74 2.76
N TYR A 156 19.26 6.20 1.78
CA TYR A 156 19.08 4.76 1.58
C TYR A 156 19.41 4.31 0.16
N ILE A 157 19.94 3.09 0.07
CA ILE A 157 20.05 2.35 -1.19
C ILE A 157 18.89 1.35 -1.23
N VAL A 158 17.92 1.59 -2.11
CA VAL A 158 16.78 0.68 -2.30
C VAL A 158 17.17 -0.41 -3.29
N GLU A 159 17.19 -1.66 -2.82
CA GLU A 159 17.42 -2.84 -3.68
C GLU A 159 16.10 -3.51 -4.05
N SER A 160 16.00 -3.98 -5.30
CA SER A 160 14.84 -4.74 -5.75
C SER A 160 14.85 -6.15 -5.15
N PRO A 161 13.73 -6.62 -4.56
CA PRO A 161 13.64 -8.01 -4.11
C PRO A 161 13.70 -9.01 -5.27
N LEU A 162 13.42 -8.59 -6.51
CA LEU A 162 13.44 -9.47 -7.69
C LEU A 162 14.83 -10.07 -7.95
N GLU A 163 15.90 -9.37 -7.58
CA GLU A 163 17.29 -9.86 -7.63
C GLU A 163 17.51 -11.07 -6.71
N TYR A 164 16.68 -11.20 -5.67
CA TYR A 164 16.76 -12.25 -4.65
C TYR A 164 15.69 -13.33 -4.81
N LEU A 165 14.61 -13.03 -5.54
CA LEU A 165 13.49 -13.95 -5.78
C LEU A 165 13.63 -14.72 -7.09
N SER A 166 14.43 -14.21 -8.03
CA SER A 166 14.77 -14.96 -9.24
C SER A 166 15.59 -16.19 -8.85
N PRO A 167 15.32 -17.37 -9.42
CA PRO A 167 16.22 -18.50 -9.24
C PRO A 167 17.59 -18.05 -9.74
N ALA A 168 18.58 -17.99 -8.86
CA ALA A 168 19.96 -17.91 -9.30
C ALA A 168 20.12 -18.97 -10.38
N ALA A 169 20.62 -18.59 -11.56
CA ALA A 169 21.12 -19.57 -12.49
C ALA A 169 22.06 -20.46 -11.67
N THR A 170 21.61 -21.68 -11.39
CA THR A 170 22.43 -22.74 -10.81
C THR A 170 23.57 -22.95 -11.79
N ASN A 171 24.69 -22.30 -11.51
CA ASN A 171 26.00 -22.63 -12.08
C ASN A 171 26.63 -23.74 -11.24
#